data_AF-A0A7S1ZMS5-F1
#
_entry.id   AF-A0A7S1ZMS5-F1
#
_cell.length_a   1.000
_cell.length_b   1.000
_cell.length_c   1.000
_cell.angle_alpha   90.00
_cell.angle_beta   90.00
_cell.angle_gamma   90.00
#
_symmetry.space_group_name_H-M   'P 1'
#
loop_
_entity.id
_entity.type
_entity.pdbx_description
1 polymer ?
#
loop_
_entity_poly.entity_id
_entity_poly.type
_entity_poly.pdbx_seq_one_letter_code
_entity_poly.pdbx_strand_id
1 'polypeptide(L)'
;HFHCGTGGASALEYSSTCGGVNNIMSQLVRIFEGSGLPIRLHHDMERMMWGKLLTNLNNPVNALAGVPLLEELNDRHYRLCLSLIHSEAMRTLCAAGIKPMQRGKVPNSLVPFVLSLPNFLFVRAASSTLKEIDPRARSSMWEDLTKGRTTEVDFINGELIKLGRRYGVLTPGNDRI
;
A
#
# COMPACT_ATOMS: atom_id res chain seq x y z
N HIS A 1 -5.18 -14.40 18.88
CA HIS A 1 -5.38 -14.42 17.42
C HIS A 1 -4.41 -13.42 16.80
N PHE A 2 -3.33 -13.89 16.18
CA PHE A 2 -2.47 -13.02 15.39
C PHE A 2 -3.15 -12.81 14.03
N HIS A 3 -3.57 -11.58 13.75
CA HIS A 3 -3.87 -11.18 12.38
C HIS A 3 -2.53 -11.11 11.65
N CYS A 4 -2.28 -12.05 10.74
CA CYS A 4 -1.15 -11.96 9.81
C CYS A 4 -1.42 -10.79 8.84
N GLY A 5 -0.96 -9.60 9.20
CA GLY A 5 -0.75 -8.52 8.24
C GLY A 5 0.27 -9.00 7.21
N THR A 6 -0.19 -9.37 6.02
CA THR A 6 0.56 -9.75 4.82
C THR A 6 1.92 -10.41 5.06
N GLY A 7 2.01 -11.73 4.89
CA GLY A 7 3.30 -12.46 4.84
C GLY A 7 4.21 -11.88 3.76
N GLY A 8 5.09 -10.97 4.14
CA GLY A 8 6.18 -10.46 3.32
C GLY A 8 7.46 -11.09 3.85
N ALA A 9 8.16 -11.85 3.01
CA ALA A 9 9.55 -12.17 3.30
C ALA A 9 10.34 -10.87 3.51
N SER A 10 11.28 -10.87 4.45
CA SER A 10 12.20 -9.75 4.66
C SER A 10 12.88 -9.40 3.33
N ALA A 11 12.76 -8.15 2.92
CA ALA A 11 13.29 -7.64 1.66
C ALA A 11 14.49 -6.73 1.92
N LEU A 12 15.57 -6.90 1.14
CA LEU A 12 16.80 -6.12 1.25
C LEU A 12 17.08 -5.48 -0.12
N GLU A 13 17.31 -4.15 -0.16
CA GLU A 13 17.78 -3.48 -1.37
C GLU A 13 19.27 -3.67 -1.56
N TYR A 14 19.69 -3.82 -2.81
CA TYR A 14 21.10 -3.70 -3.19
C TYR A 14 21.27 -2.75 -4.38
N SER A 15 22.18 -1.78 -4.27
CA SER A 15 22.65 -0.96 -5.39
C SER A 15 24.00 -1.48 -5.90
N SER A 16 24.07 -1.86 -7.18
CA SER A 16 25.23 -2.46 -7.83
C SER A 16 26.29 -1.46 -8.30
N THR A 17 26.24 -0.19 -7.86
CA THR A 17 27.09 0.89 -8.38
C THR A 17 28.53 0.90 -7.85
N CYS A 18 28.91 0.01 -6.94
CA CYS A 18 30.28 -0.08 -6.45
C CYS A 18 30.76 -1.55 -6.47
N GLY A 19 31.84 -1.84 -7.19
CA GLY A 19 32.37 -3.21 -7.39
C GLY A 19 32.77 -3.98 -6.12
N GLY A 20 32.75 -3.34 -4.94
CA GLY A 20 33.00 -3.98 -3.64
C GLY A 20 31.72 -4.43 -2.88
N VAL A 21 30.53 -3.97 -3.26
CA VAL A 21 29.30 -4.21 -2.49
C VAL A 21 28.73 -5.64 -2.71
N ASN A 22 29.15 -6.34 -3.76
CA ASN A 22 28.71 -7.71 -4.06
C ASN A 22 29.14 -8.73 -2.98
N ASN A 23 30.28 -8.51 -2.32
CA ASN A 23 30.78 -9.42 -1.29
C ASN A 23 30.00 -9.27 0.03
N ILE A 24 29.76 -8.04 0.48
CA ILE A 24 29.03 -7.76 1.73
C ILE A 24 27.58 -8.27 1.64
N MET A 25 26.90 -8.05 0.52
CA MET A 25 25.52 -8.56 0.37
C MET A 25 25.46 -10.07 0.32
N SER A 26 26.41 -10.71 -0.36
CA SER A 26 26.50 -12.17 -0.39
C SER A 26 26.79 -12.76 1.00
N GLN A 27 27.50 -12.03 1.86
CA GLN A 27 27.73 -12.41 3.26
C GLN A 27 26.48 -12.21 4.10
N LEU A 28 25.80 -11.08 3.97
CA LEU A 28 24.53 -10.82 4.67
C LEU A 28 23.47 -11.86 4.31
N VAL A 29 23.27 -12.14 3.02
CA VAL A 29 22.33 -13.19 2.59
C VAL A 29 22.67 -14.53 3.26
N ARG A 30 23.95 -14.92 3.27
CA ARG A 30 24.39 -16.16 3.91
C ARG A 30 24.15 -16.19 5.42
N ILE A 31 24.35 -15.08 6.13
CA ILE A 31 24.11 -14.99 7.59
C ILE A 31 22.61 -15.13 7.89
N PHE A 32 21.77 -14.48 7.10
CA PHE A 32 20.32 -14.54 7.26
C PHE A 32 19.76 -15.92 6.89
N GLU A 33 20.20 -16.51 5.77
CA GLU A 33 19.86 -17.89 5.42
C GLU A 33 20.34 -18.89 6.48
N GLY A 34 21.57 -18.73 6.98
CA GLY A 34 22.14 -19.56 8.04
C GLY A 34 21.43 -19.44 9.40
N SER A 35 20.66 -18.37 9.61
CA SER A 35 19.80 -18.17 10.79
C SER A 35 18.33 -18.54 10.54
N GLY A 36 18.01 -19.16 9.40
CA GLY A 36 16.65 -19.58 9.05
C GLY A 36 15.72 -18.40 8.68
N LEU A 37 16.29 -17.23 8.39
CA LEU A 37 15.58 -16.02 7.98
C LEU A 37 15.79 -15.78 6.48
N PRO A 38 14.95 -16.33 5.59
CA PRO A 38 15.14 -16.15 4.16
C PRO A 38 15.02 -14.67 3.77
N ILE A 39 16.02 -14.12 3.08
CA ILE A 39 16.01 -12.78 2.51
C ILE A 39 15.75 -12.84 1.00
N ARG A 40 14.93 -11.92 0.50
CA ARG A 40 14.84 -11.65 -0.94
C ARG A 40 15.59 -10.36 -1.27
N LEU A 41 16.54 -10.47 -2.20
CA LEU A 41 17.20 -9.30 -2.78
C LEU A 41 16.27 -8.66 -3.81
N HIS A 42 16.11 -7.35 -3.72
CA HIS A 42 15.39 -6.56 -4.69
C HIS A 42 16.30 -5.50 -5.29
N HIS A 43 16.25 -5.38 -6.62
CA HIS A 43 17.02 -4.39 -7.37
C HIS A 43 16.39 -3.00 -7.38
N ASP A 44 15.15 -2.89 -6.91
CA ASP A 44 14.36 -1.65 -6.96
C ASP A 44 13.34 -1.65 -5.81
N MET A 45 13.82 -1.31 -4.61
CA MET A 45 12.94 -1.21 -3.44
C MET A 45 12.07 0.02 -3.48
N GLU A 46 12.50 1.09 -4.15
CA GLU A 46 11.67 2.29 -4.32
C GLU A 46 10.32 1.91 -4.95
N ARG A 47 10.32 1.17 -6.07
CA ARG A 47 9.07 0.71 -6.69
C ARG A 47 8.25 -0.18 -5.77
N MET A 48 8.91 -1.03 -4.97
CA MET A 48 8.22 -1.88 -4.00
C MET A 48 7.54 -1.06 -2.90
N MET A 49 8.24 -0.08 -2.35
CA MET A 49 7.75 0.80 -1.28
C MET A 49 6.54 1.60 -1.77
N TRP A 50 6.60 2.19 -2.96
CA TRP A 50 5.45 2.87 -3.54
C TRP A 50 4.27 1.94 -3.82
N GLY A 51 4.54 0.71 -4.27
CA GLY A 51 3.50 -0.32 -4.41
C GLY A 51 2.81 -0.67 -3.09
N LYS A 52 3.58 -0.75 -1.99
CA LYS A 52 3.04 -1.00 -0.65
C LYS A 52 2.30 0.23 -0.10
N LEU A 53 2.84 1.43 -0.30
CA LEU A 53 2.19 2.68 0.08
C LEU A 53 0.81 2.78 -0.56
N LEU A 54 0.69 2.50 -1.87
CA LEU A 54 -0.60 2.50 -2.55
C LEU A 54 -1.61 1.55 -1.90
N THR A 55 -1.21 0.33 -1.49
CA THR A 55 -2.12 -0.57 -0.77
C THR A 55 -2.51 -0.06 0.61
N ASN A 56 -1.63 0.69 1.27
CA ASN A 56 -1.84 1.21 2.60
C ASN A 56 -2.66 2.52 2.62
N LEU A 57 -2.92 3.16 1.48
CA LEU A 57 -3.81 4.33 1.39
C LEU A 57 -5.24 4.03 1.87
N ASN A 58 -5.64 2.75 1.87
CA ASN A 58 -6.92 2.31 2.44
C ASN A 58 -6.93 2.30 3.98
N ASN A 59 -5.77 2.19 4.64
CA ASN A 59 -5.70 2.00 6.09
C ASN A 59 -6.39 3.14 6.86
N PRO A 60 -6.13 4.43 6.57
CA PRO A 60 -6.82 5.52 7.25
C PRO A 60 -8.33 5.54 6.97
N VAL A 61 -8.76 5.26 5.74
CA VAL A 61 -10.20 5.24 5.40
C VAL A 61 -10.92 4.14 6.18
N ASN A 62 -10.37 2.93 6.20
CA ASN A 62 -10.94 1.84 6.99
C ASN A 62 -10.97 2.16 8.49
N ALA A 63 -9.90 2.78 9.00
CA ALA A 63 -9.79 3.14 10.40
C ALA A 63 -10.85 4.18 10.80
N LEU A 64 -11.04 5.22 9.99
CA LEU A 64 -12.04 6.27 10.17
C LEU A 64 -13.47 5.75 9.96
N ALA A 65 -13.68 4.83 9.00
CA ALA A 65 -14.98 4.22 8.74
C ALA A 65 -15.48 3.39 9.92
N GLY A 66 -14.58 2.82 10.73
CA GLY A 66 -14.95 2.07 11.93
C GLY A 66 -15.66 0.73 11.65
N VAL A 67 -15.71 0.29 10.39
CA VAL A 67 -16.35 -0.97 9.95
C VAL A 67 -15.32 -1.98 9.43
N PRO A 68 -15.65 -3.29 9.37
CA PRO A 68 -14.80 -4.28 8.71
C PRO A 68 -14.52 -3.92 7.25
N LEU A 69 -13.35 -4.32 6.74
CA LEU A 69 -12.88 -4.00 5.40
C LEU A 69 -13.86 -4.44 4.30
N LEU A 70 -14.49 -5.60 4.46
CA LEU A 70 -15.47 -6.08 3.49
C LEU A 70 -16.72 -5.18 3.46
N GLU A 71 -17.16 -4.67 4.61
CA GLU A 71 -18.30 -3.75 4.71
C GLU A 71 -17.95 -2.39 4.08
N GLU A 72 -16.78 -1.84 4.41
CA GLU A 72 -16.24 -0.62 3.78
C GLU A 72 -16.23 -0.74 2.26
N LEU A 73 -15.65 -1.82 1.72
CA LEU A 73 -15.54 -2.04 0.29
C LEU A 73 -16.89 -2.35 -0.37
N ASN A 74 -17.95 -2.71 0.36
CA ASN A 74 -19.29 -2.86 -0.21
C ASN A 74 -20.06 -1.54 -0.25
N ASP A 75 -19.68 -0.53 0.55
CA ASP A 75 -20.24 0.81 0.47
C ASP A 75 -19.57 1.64 -0.64
N ARG A 76 -20.41 2.21 -1.52
CA ARG A 76 -19.93 3.06 -2.61
C ARG A 76 -19.25 4.34 -2.11
N HIS A 77 -19.71 4.92 -1.01
CA HIS A 77 -19.22 6.21 -0.53
C HIS A 77 -17.77 6.10 -0.06
N TYR A 78 -17.43 5.07 0.71
CA TYR A 78 -16.03 4.80 1.08
C TYR A 78 -15.16 4.53 -0.15
N ARG A 79 -15.67 3.74 -1.12
CA ARG A 79 -14.93 3.52 -2.36
C ARG A 79 -14.71 4.78 -3.19
N LEU A 80 -15.61 5.77 -3.14
CA LEU A 80 -15.39 7.05 -3.81
C LEU A 80 -14.29 7.86 -3.11
N CYS A 81 -14.22 7.84 -1.77
CA CYS A 81 -13.10 8.41 -1.04
C CYS A 81 -11.78 7.73 -1.44
N LEU A 82 -11.75 6.39 -1.48
CA LEU A 82 -10.59 5.63 -1.93
C LEU A 82 -10.21 5.97 -3.38
N SER A 83 -11.19 6.06 -4.27
CA SER A 83 -10.98 6.42 -5.67
C SER A 83 -10.33 7.81 -5.81
N LEU A 84 -10.76 8.79 -5.02
CA LEU A 84 -10.18 10.13 -4.99
C LEU A 84 -8.71 10.09 -4.55
N ILE A 85 -8.41 9.48 -3.40
CA ILE A 85 -7.04 9.48 -2.85
C ILE A 85 -6.09 8.66 -3.72
N HIS A 86 -6.55 7.56 -4.34
CA HIS A 86 -5.77 6.80 -5.30
C HIS A 86 -5.54 7.58 -6.61
N SER A 87 -6.53 8.36 -7.07
CA SER A 87 -6.37 9.21 -8.25
C SER A 87 -5.30 10.28 -8.03
N GLU A 88 -5.31 10.93 -6.87
CA GLU A 88 -4.26 11.84 -6.43
C GLU A 88 -2.91 11.16 -6.39
N ALA A 89 -2.83 9.97 -5.78
CA ALA A 89 -1.58 9.22 -5.70
C ALA A 89 -0.99 8.90 -7.07
N MET A 90 -1.82 8.43 -8.01
CA MET A 90 -1.36 8.10 -9.35
C MET A 90 -0.89 9.35 -10.13
N ARG A 91 -1.56 10.50 -9.97
CA ARG A 91 -1.10 11.77 -10.58
C ARG A 91 0.24 12.19 -10.00
N THR A 92 0.41 12.12 -8.68
CA THR A 92 1.64 12.47 -7.98
C THR A 92 2.81 11.57 -8.41
N LEU A 93 2.61 10.25 -8.45
CA LEU A 93 3.64 9.30 -8.88
C LEU A 93 4.01 9.50 -10.35
N CYS A 94 3.03 9.76 -11.22
CA CYS A 94 3.26 10.06 -12.63
C CYS A 94 4.13 11.32 -12.80
N ALA A 95 3.79 12.41 -12.10
CA ALA A 95 4.56 13.65 -12.14
C ALA A 95 6.01 13.48 -11.65
N ALA A 96 6.22 12.57 -10.68
CA ALA A 96 7.53 12.23 -10.16
C ALA A 96 8.31 11.22 -11.03
N GLY A 97 7.73 10.68 -12.11
CA GLY A 97 8.35 9.64 -12.93
C GLY A 97 8.44 8.26 -12.25
N ILE A 98 7.70 8.05 -11.16
CA ILE A 98 7.77 6.84 -10.32
C ILE A 98 6.77 5.80 -10.81
N LYS A 99 7.24 4.56 -11.02
CA LYS A 99 6.41 3.43 -11.45
C LYS A 99 6.20 2.45 -10.30
N PRO A 100 5.14 2.56 -9.50
CA PRO A 100 4.91 1.65 -8.37
C PRO A 100 4.82 0.19 -8.83
N MET A 101 5.31 -0.73 -8.00
CA MET A 101 5.15 -2.17 -8.22
C MET A 101 3.66 -2.54 -8.15
N GLN A 102 3.20 -3.38 -9.08
CA GLN A 102 1.85 -3.93 -9.04
C GLN A 102 1.75 -5.02 -7.97
N ARG A 103 0.77 -4.90 -7.07
CA ARG A 103 0.50 -5.91 -6.03
C ARG A 103 -0.81 -6.67 -6.25
N GLY A 104 -1.78 -6.06 -6.91
CA GLY A 104 -3.11 -6.63 -7.16
C GLY A 104 -3.30 -7.17 -8.57
N LYS A 105 -4.43 -7.85 -8.77
CA LYS A 105 -4.90 -8.31 -10.09
C LYS A 105 -5.31 -7.14 -11.00
N VAL A 106 -5.73 -6.02 -10.39
CA VAL A 106 -6.08 -4.78 -11.10
C VAL A 106 -4.82 -3.93 -11.29
N PRO A 107 -4.50 -3.47 -12.52
CA PRO A 107 -3.41 -2.51 -12.74
C PRO A 107 -3.59 -1.24 -11.91
N ASN A 108 -2.51 -0.72 -11.34
CA ASN A 108 -2.54 0.44 -10.43
C ASN A 108 -3.28 1.67 -11.03
N SER A 109 -3.14 1.90 -12.34
CA SER A 109 -3.83 2.98 -13.06
C SER A 109 -5.36 2.81 -13.15
N LEU A 110 -5.86 1.58 -13.08
CA LEU A 110 -7.29 1.27 -13.17
C LEU A 110 -7.98 1.18 -11.80
N VAL A 111 -7.21 1.12 -10.70
CA VAL A 111 -7.76 1.05 -9.35
C VAL A 111 -8.78 2.16 -9.06
N PRO A 112 -8.50 3.46 -9.34
CA PRO A 112 -9.49 4.51 -9.10
C PRO A 112 -10.80 4.30 -9.87
N PHE A 113 -10.69 3.88 -11.13
CA PHE A 113 -11.85 3.61 -11.97
C PHE A 113 -12.68 2.45 -11.41
N VAL A 114 -12.05 1.32 -11.06
CA VAL A 114 -12.74 0.16 -10.50
C VAL A 114 -13.47 0.52 -9.21
N LEU A 115 -12.83 1.28 -8.31
CA LEU A 115 -13.44 1.74 -7.06
C LEU A 115 -14.67 2.63 -7.31
N SER A 116 -14.66 3.42 -8.38
CA SER A 116 -15.77 4.31 -8.76
C SER A 116 -16.97 3.59 -9.40
N LEU A 117 -16.89 2.28 -9.64
CA LEU A 117 -17.98 1.51 -10.26
C LEU A 117 -19.20 1.35 -9.34
N PRO A 118 -20.44 1.38 -9.88
CA PRO A 118 -21.65 1.00 -9.14
C PRO A 118 -21.48 -0.36 -8.44
N ASN A 119 -22.15 -0.57 -7.30
CA ASN A 119 -21.94 -1.75 -6.44
C ASN A 119 -21.96 -3.07 -7.21
N PHE A 120 -22.95 -3.29 -8.07
CA PHE A 120 -23.06 -4.55 -8.82
C PHE A 120 -21.88 -4.80 -9.77
N LEU A 121 -21.36 -3.74 -10.42
CA LEU A 121 -20.18 -3.84 -11.30
C LEU A 121 -18.90 -4.00 -10.48
N PHE A 122 -18.77 -3.26 -9.38
CA PHE A 122 -17.62 -3.39 -8.48
C PHE A 122 -17.50 -4.80 -7.92
N VAL A 123 -18.58 -5.34 -7.35
CA VAL A 123 -18.60 -6.70 -6.77
C VAL A 123 -18.22 -7.73 -7.82
N ARG A 124 -18.69 -7.57 -9.07
CA ARG A 124 -18.29 -8.45 -10.18
C ARG A 124 -16.80 -8.33 -10.49
N ALA A 125 -16.30 -7.10 -10.69
CA ALA A 125 -14.92 -6.81 -11.07
C ALA A 125 -13.89 -7.20 -10.00
N ALA A 126 -14.23 -7.00 -8.72
CA ALA A 126 -13.38 -7.27 -7.57
C ALA A 126 -13.68 -8.61 -6.88
N SER A 127 -14.56 -9.44 -7.44
CA SER A 127 -15.10 -10.65 -6.80
C SER A 127 -14.03 -11.59 -6.25
N SER A 128 -12.93 -11.80 -6.96
CA SER A 128 -11.86 -12.67 -6.47
C SER A 128 -11.17 -12.09 -5.23
N THR A 129 -10.94 -10.78 -5.21
CA THR A 129 -10.30 -10.09 -4.08
C THR A 129 -11.24 -10.04 -2.88
N LEU A 130 -12.52 -9.72 -3.08
CA LEU A 130 -13.50 -9.67 -2.00
C LEU A 130 -13.68 -11.02 -1.29
N LYS A 131 -13.60 -12.14 -2.04
CA LYS A 131 -13.69 -13.50 -1.48
C LYS A 131 -12.47 -13.91 -0.65
N GLU A 132 -11.32 -13.30 -0.89
CA GLU A 132 -10.07 -13.56 -0.16
C GLU A 132 -9.99 -12.75 1.16
N ILE A 133 -10.88 -11.77 1.35
CA ILE A 133 -10.92 -10.92 2.56
C ILE A 133 -11.69 -11.62 3.67
N ASP A 134 -11.07 -11.75 4.85
CA ASP A 134 -11.75 -12.18 6.07
C ASP A 134 -12.88 -11.18 6.42
N PRO A 135 -14.13 -11.64 6.64
CA PRO A 135 -15.27 -10.77 6.97
C PRO A 135 -15.06 -9.88 8.21
N ARG A 136 -14.13 -10.23 9.11
CA ARG A 136 -13.79 -9.45 10.30
C ARG A 136 -12.51 -8.62 10.15
N ALA A 137 -11.83 -8.72 9.00
CA ALA A 137 -10.60 -7.98 8.76
C ALA A 137 -10.82 -6.48 8.93
N ARG A 138 -9.87 -5.84 9.60
CA ARG A 138 -9.74 -4.39 9.75
C ARG A 138 -8.30 -4.00 9.45
N SER A 139 -8.07 -2.74 9.13
CA SER A 139 -6.72 -2.25 8.86
C SER A 139 -5.86 -2.24 10.13
N SER A 140 -4.54 -2.29 9.96
CA SER A 140 -3.58 -2.09 11.06
C SER A 140 -3.82 -0.76 11.78
N MET A 141 -4.12 0.30 11.02
CA MET A 141 -4.36 1.62 11.57
C MET A 141 -5.60 1.68 12.46
N TRP A 142 -6.66 0.92 12.14
CA TRP A 142 -7.81 0.78 13.03
C TRP A 142 -7.42 0.15 14.38
N GLU A 143 -6.56 -0.89 14.34
CA GLU A 143 -6.07 -1.51 15.57
C GLU A 143 -5.23 -0.55 16.41
N ASP A 144 -4.38 0.24 15.77
CA ASP A 144 -3.55 1.25 16.46
C ASP A 144 -4.42 2.31 17.13
N LEU A 145 -5.43 2.85 16.44
CA LEU A 145 -6.38 3.80 17.02
C LEU A 145 -7.13 3.18 18.21
N THR A 146 -7.63 1.95 18.07
CA THR A 146 -8.37 1.26 19.14
C THR A 146 -7.49 1.01 20.38
N LYS A 147 -6.18 0.84 20.18
CA LYS A 147 -5.19 0.66 21.26
C LYS A 147 -4.59 1.99 21.75
N GLY A 148 -5.04 3.13 21.25
CA GLY A 148 -4.52 4.45 21.62
C GLY A 148 -3.07 4.69 21.20
N ARG A 149 -2.60 4.03 20.14
CA ARG A 149 -1.24 4.17 19.59
C ARG A 149 -1.21 5.26 18.53
N THR A 150 -0.03 5.82 18.31
CA THR A 150 0.22 6.70 17.15
C THR A 150 0.13 5.90 15.86
N THR A 151 -0.53 6.46 14.85
CA THR A 151 -0.74 5.81 13.56
C THR A 151 0.40 6.09 12.57
N GLU A 152 0.47 5.28 11.51
CA GLU A 152 1.43 5.45 10.40
C GLU A 152 0.96 6.44 9.31
N VAL A 153 -0.08 7.25 9.55
CA VAL A 153 -0.70 8.10 8.51
C VAL A 153 0.27 9.11 7.90
N ASP A 154 1.17 9.69 8.70
CA ASP A 154 2.18 10.64 8.23
C ASP A 154 3.22 9.99 7.30
N PHE A 155 3.44 8.68 7.44
CA PHE A 155 4.36 7.90 6.61
C PHE A 155 3.70 7.32 5.37
N ILE A 156 2.36 7.37 5.29
CA ILE A 156 1.58 6.91 4.13
C ILE A 156 1.09 8.13 3.34
N ASN A 157 0.10 8.84 3.88
CA ASN A 157 -0.50 10.01 3.25
C ASN A 157 0.48 11.18 3.27
N GLY A 158 1.19 11.38 4.40
CA GLY A 158 2.15 12.47 4.53
C GLY A 158 3.30 12.38 3.53
N GLU A 159 3.83 11.19 3.24
CA GLU A 159 4.85 11.01 2.19
C GLU A 159 4.31 11.31 0.79
N LEU A 160 3.07 10.90 0.49
CA LEU A 160 2.43 11.22 -0.78
C LEU A 160 2.18 12.74 -0.93
N ILE A 161 1.74 13.41 0.14
CA ILE A 161 1.52 14.86 0.18
C ILE A 161 2.84 15.61 -0.02
N LYS A 162 3.92 15.19 0.66
CA LYS A 162 5.26 15.77 0.47
C LYS A 162 5.71 15.64 -0.99
N LEU A 163 5.50 14.48 -1.60
CA LEU A 163 5.81 14.26 -3.01
C LEU A 163 4.96 15.15 -3.92
N GLY A 164 3.66 15.25 -3.66
CA GLY A 164 2.74 16.12 -4.40
C GLY A 164 3.19 17.57 -4.38
N ARG A 165 3.53 18.10 -3.19
CA ARG A 165 4.07 19.47 -3.04
C ARG A 165 5.36 19.67 -3.83
N ARG A 166 6.27 18.69 -3.83
CA ARG A 166 7.54 18.76 -4.58
C ARG A 166 7.32 18.89 -6.08
N TYR A 167 6.32 18.22 -6.63
CA TYR A 167 6.04 18.18 -8.06
C TYR A 167 4.83 19.04 -8.49
N GLY A 168 4.32 19.89 -7.60
CA GLY A 168 3.19 20.79 -7.91
C GLY A 168 1.85 20.09 -8.12
N VAL A 169 1.66 18.89 -7.58
CA VAL A 169 0.41 18.12 -7.67
C VAL A 169 -0.40 18.29 -6.39
N LEU A 170 -1.63 18.77 -6.52
CA LEU A 170 -2.57 18.88 -5.40
C LEU A 170 -3.12 17.50 -4.98
N THR A 171 -3.11 17.29 -3.67
CA THR A 171 -3.56 16.06 -2.98
C THR A 171 -4.62 16.32 -1.90
N PRO A 172 -5.69 17.10 -2.18
CA PRO A 172 -6.63 17.55 -1.15
C PRO A 172 -7.39 16.42 -0.45
N GLY A 173 -7.67 15.31 -1.13
CA GLY A 173 -8.28 14.13 -0.52
C GLY A 173 -7.34 13.47 0.47
N ASN A 174 -6.06 13.31 0.12
CA ASN A 174 -5.05 12.78 1.02
C ASN A 174 -4.73 13.73 2.18
N ASP A 175 -4.74 15.06 1.96
CA ASP A 175 -4.54 16.08 3.01
C ASP A 175 -5.70 16.11 4.03
N ARG A 176 -6.90 15.66 3.66
CA ARG A 176 -8.10 15.75 4.51
C ARG A 176 -8.26 14.60 5.49
N ILE A 177 -7.65 13.46 5.17
CA ILE A 177 -7.64 12.20 5.93
C ILE A 177 -6.59 12.26 7.02
#